data_AF-A0A4R0F8H1-F1
#
_entry.id   AF-A0A4R0F8H1-F1
#
_cell.length_a   1.000
_cell.length_b   1.000
_cell.length_c   1.000
_cell.angle_alpha   90.00
_cell.angle_beta   90.00
_cell.angle_gamma   90.00
#
_symmetry.space_group_name_H-M   'P 1'
#
loop_
_entity.id
_entity.type
_entity.pdbx_description
1 polymer ?
#
loop_
_entity_poly.entity_id
_entity_poly.type
_entity_poly.pdbx_seq_one_letter_code
_entity_poly.pdbx_strand_id
1 'polypeptide(L)'
;MARIAYKRVSTADQKTDRQLDGMTFDREFEDKVSGKDTNRPALKAMLDYIREGDELYVHSLDRLGRNTADLISLMNQLKEKGVTVTFDKNKMTFSPDTSNPMNDLMFTMLAAFSQFERELMLERQREGIAKAKELGKYKGRPATVDKEGIVKAKLEGKSFRAVAKEFGVSLSTVQRALDEMFPLAH
;
A
#
# COMPACT_ATOMS: atom_id res chain seq x y z
N MET A 1 17.10 20.96 -23.14
CA MET A 1 16.25 21.02 -21.94
C MET A 1 14.81 21.08 -22.41
N ALA A 2 13.99 20.12 -22.01
CA ALA A 2 12.55 20.11 -22.27
C ALA A 2 11.77 20.39 -20.97
N ARG A 3 10.62 21.05 -21.08
CA ARG A 3 9.66 21.25 -20.00
C ARG A 3 8.63 20.14 -20.10
N ILE A 4 8.56 19.29 -19.08
CA ILE A 4 7.73 18.09 -19.04
C ILE A 4 6.70 18.25 -17.94
N ALA A 5 5.44 17.94 -18.21
CA ALA A 5 4.40 17.91 -17.18
C ALA A 5 4.03 16.48 -16.81
N TYR A 6 3.83 16.24 -15.52
CA TYR A 6 3.20 15.03 -15.01
C TYR A 6 1.93 15.38 -14.21
N LYS A 7 0.81 14.77 -14.59
CA LYS A 7 -0.52 14.96 -14.01
C LYS A 7 -1.06 13.64 -13.46
N ARG A 8 -1.68 13.68 -12.28
CA ARG A 8 -2.39 12.53 -11.70
C ARG A 8 -3.79 12.93 -11.28
N VAL A 9 -4.80 12.18 -11.70
CA VAL A 9 -6.21 12.42 -11.36
C VAL A 9 -6.87 11.13 -10.86
N SER A 10 -7.67 11.23 -9.79
CA SER A 10 -8.43 10.09 -9.28
C SER A 10 -9.71 9.87 -10.09
N THR A 11 -10.09 8.61 -10.30
CA THR A 11 -11.34 8.20 -10.94
C THR A 11 -12.54 8.40 -10.00
N ALA A 12 -13.17 9.58 -10.09
CA ALA A 12 -14.61 9.86 -9.92
C ALA A 12 -14.79 11.36 -9.62
N ASP A 13 -15.49 12.06 -10.52
CA ASP A 13 -16.21 13.31 -10.29
C ASP A 13 -15.59 14.36 -9.34
N GLN A 14 -14.45 14.92 -9.71
CA GLN A 14 -14.28 16.36 -9.54
C GLN A 14 -13.76 16.95 -10.85
N LYS A 15 -14.43 18.00 -11.29
CA LYS A 15 -14.08 18.89 -12.40
C LYS A 15 -12.56 18.93 -12.53
N THR A 16 -12.03 18.59 -13.70
CA THR A 16 -10.66 18.82 -14.14
C THR A 16 -10.02 19.99 -13.41
N ASP A 17 -9.39 19.70 -12.27
CA ASP A 17 -8.68 20.68 -11.49
C ASP A 17 -7.56 21.17 -12.37
N ARG A 18 -7.50 22.49 -12.51
CA ARG A 18 -6.60 23.32 -13.31
C ARG A 18 -5.12 23.08 -12.95
N GLN A 19 -4.64 21.86 -13.19
CA GLN A 19 -3.26 21.47 -12.90
C GLN A 19 -2.37 22.04 -13.98
N LEU A 20 -1.47 22.94 -13.57
CA LEU A 20 -0.49 23.58 -14.45
C LEU A 20 -1.14 24.46 -15.54
N ASP A 21 -2.31 25.03 -15.24
CA ASP A 21 -3.02 25.95 -16.15
C ASP A 21 -2.16 27.16 -16.53
N GLY A 22 -2.25 27.55 -17.81
CA GLY A 22 -1.48 28.69 -18.33
C GLY A 22 0.01 28.40 -18.58
N MET A 23 0.45 27.16 -18.40
CA MET A 23 1.79 26.72 -18.75
C MET A 23 1.79 25.89 -20.04
N THR A 24 2.86 26.01 -20.81
CA THR A 24 3.13 25.19 -22.00
C THR A 24 4.27 24.22 -21.72
N PHE A 25 4.11 22.99 -22.20
CA PHE A 25 5.06 21.90 -22.00
C PHE A 25 5.38 21.24 -23.34
N ASP A 26 6.61 20.77 -23.50
CA ASP A 26 7.05 20.01 -24.67
C ASP A 26 6.46 18.60 -24.66
N ARG A 27 6.21 18.06 -23.46
CA ARG A 27 5.61 16.74 -23.27
C ARG A 27 4.76 16.69 -22.01
N GLU A 28 3.64 16.00 -22.08
CA GLU A 28 2.75 15.78 -20.93
C GLU A 28 2.47 14.29 -20.72
N PHE A 29 2.39 13.88 -19.46
CA PHE A 29 2.07 12.52 -19.03
C PHE A 29 0.96 12.57 -17.99
N GLU A 30 -0.09 11.75 -18.16
CA GLU A 30 -1.26 11.75 -17.28
C GLU A 30 -1.64 10.33 -16.83
N ASP A 31 -1.73 10.12 -15.52
CA ASP A 31 -2.31 8.90 -14.93
C ASP A 31 -3.71 9.19 -14.36
N LYS A 32 -4.69 8.36 -14.76
CA LYS A 32 -6.07 8.36 -14.23
C LYS A 32 -6.27 7.27 -13.19
N VAL A 33 -5.55 7.38 -12.08
CA VAL A 33 -5.52 6.37 -11.02
C VAL A 33 -5.66 7.02 -9.64
N SER A 34 -6.23 6.27 -8.70
CA SER A 34 -6.31 6.76 -7.32
C SER A 34 -4.92 6.97 -6.73
N GLY A 35 -4.82 7.84 -5.72
CA GLY A 35 -3.55 8.12 -5.07
C GLY A 35 -2.86 6.90 -4.45
N LYS A 36 -3.60 5.81 -4.19
CA LYS A 36 -3.11 4.56 -3.58
C LYS A 36 -2.59 3.54 -4.60
N ASP A 37 -2.86 3.74 -5.88
CA ASP A 37 -2.53 2.77 -6.93
C ASP A 37 -1.01 2.74 -7.21
N THR A 38 -0.46 1.54 -7.35
CA THR A 38 0.93 1.31 -7.77
C THR A 38 1.09 1.30 -9.27
N ASN A 39 0.03 1.02 -10.02
CA ASN A 39 0.08 0.93 -11.47
C ASN A 39 -0.06 2.32 -12.09
N ARG A 40 1.08 2.96 -12.39
CA ARG A 40 1.17 4.32 -12.93
C ARG A 40 1.92 4.29 -14.27
N PRO A 41 1.28 3.82 -15.35
CA PRO A 41 1.96 3.64 -16.64
C PRO A 41 2.49 4.97 -17.22
N ALA A 42 1.80 6.09 -17.01
CA ALA A 42 2.26 7.38 -17.53
C ALA A 42 3.45 7.92 -16.73
N LEU A 43 3.48 7.73 -15.40
CA LEU A 43 4.65 8.03 -14.59
C LEU A 43 5.86 7.23 -15.07
N LYS A 44 5.69 5.92 -15.29
CA LYS A 44 6.78 5.06 -15.78
C LYS A 44 7.30 5.55 -17.13
N ALA A 45 6.39 5.80 -18.08
CA ALA A 45 6.76 6.32 -19.39
C ALA A 45 7.48 7.70 -19.30
N MET A 46 7.09 8.54 -18.34
CA MET A 46 7.76 9.82 -18.08
C MET A 46 9.19 9.60 -17.56
N LEU A 47 9.38 8.70 -16.60
CA LEU A 47 10.71 8.38 -16.05
C LEU A 47 11.66 7.76 -17.10
N ASP A 48 11.10 7.01 -18.05
CA ASP A 48 11.82 6.43 -19.19
C ASP A 48 12.18 7.50 -20.25
N TYR A 49 11.32 8.52 -20.41
CA TYR A 49 11.50 9.62 -21.37
C TYR A 49 12.46 10.72 -20.87
N ILE A 50 12.37 11.06 -19.58
CA ILE A 50 13.05 12.21 -19.00
C ILE A 50 14.56 11.97 -18.87
N ARG A 51 15.35 13.01 -19.18
CA ARG A 51 16.81 12.98 -19.21
C ARG A 51 17.42 14.16 -18.47
N GLU A 52 18.72 14.10 -18.29
CA GLU A 52 19.52 15.15 -17.65
C GLU A 52 19.27 16.54 -18.28
N GLY A 53 19.11 17.54 -17.42
CA GLY A 53 18.83 18.92 -17.80
C GLY A 53 17.36 19.20 -18.16
N ASP A 54 16.46 18.21 -18.13
CA ASP A 54 15.04 18.49 -18.29
C ASP A 54 14.41 19.06 -16.99
N GLU A 55 13.27 19.73 -17.16
CA GLU A 55 12.47 20.27 -16.06
C GLU A 55 11.12 19.55 -15.97
N LEU A 56 10.88 18.86 -14.86
CA LEU A 56 9.62 18.22 -14.54
C LEU A 56 8.72 19.16 -13.74
N TYR A 57 7.53 19.42 -14.25
CA TYR A 57 6.49 20.19 -13.59
C TYR A 57 5.39 19.27 -13.09
N VAL A 58 5.05 19.41 -11.82
CA VAL A 58 3.96 18.69 -11.16
C VAL A 58 3.12 19.69 -10.38
N HIS A 59 1.82 19.48 -10.28
CA HIS A 59 0.98 20.44 -9.55
C HIS A 59 1.31 20.49 -8.05
N SER A 60 1.45 19.35 -7.38
CA SER A 60 1.74 19.27 -5.94
C SER A 60 2.39 17.93 -5.56
N LEU A 61 2.93 17.85 -4.32
CA LEU A 61 3.63 16.66 -3.82
C LEU A 61 2.76 15.40 -3.85
N ASP A 62 1.49 15.54 -3.47
CA ASP A 62 0.48 14.46 -3.51
C ASP A 62 0.07 14.08 -4.93
N ARG A 63 0.50 14.80 -5.97
CA ARG A 63 0.31 14.38 -7.36
C ARG A 63 1.51 13.58 -7.87
N LEU A 64 2.71 13.80 -7.33
CA LEU A 64 3.90 13.01 -7.67
C LEU A 64 3.97 11.70 -6.89
N GLY A 65 3.84 11.72 -5.55
CA GLY A 65 3.96 10.53 -4.70
C GLY A 65 2.62 9.99 -4.20
N ARG A 66 2.53 8.68 -3.97
CA ARG A 66 1.37 8.07 -3.26
C ARG A 66 1.45 8.18 -1.74
N ASN A 67 2.65 8.27 -1.24
CA ASN A 67 3.00 8.51 0.16
C ASN A 67 4.40 9.14 0.18
N THR A 68 4.87 9.50 1.35
CA THR A 68 6.13 10.23 1.45
C THR A 68 7.35 9.38 1.11
N ALA A 69 7.34 8.07 1.41
CA ALA A 69 8.44 7.18 1.01
C ALA A 69 8.55 7.06 -0.52
N ASP A 70 7.41 6.93 -1.20
CA ASP A 70 7.32 6.92 -2.66
C ASP A 70 7.79 8.24 -3.27
N LEU A 71 7.38 9.37 -2.68
CA LEU A 71 7.83 10.70 -3.09
C LEU A 71 9.35 10.86 -2.96
N ILE A 72 9.93 10.47 -1.82
CA ILE A 72 11.38 10.54 -1.61
C ILE A 72 12.11 9.67 -2.63
N SER A 73 11.63 8.45 -2.88
CA SER A 73 12.23 7.56 -3.88
C SER A 73 12.20 8.19 -5.28
N LEU A 74 11.08 8.75 -5.70
CA LEU A 74 10.94 9.41 -7.00
C LEU A 74 11.85 10.64 -7.11
N MET A 75 11.91 11.47 -6.07
CA MET A 75 12.75 12.66 -6.05
C MET A 75 14.25 12.32 -6.10
N ASN A 76 14.67 11.25 -5.41
CA ASN A 76 16.05 10.76 -5.50
C ASN A 76 16.39 10.25 -6.91
N GLN A 77 15.50 9.47 -7.53
CA GLN A 77 15.69 9.02 -8.92
C GLN A 77 15.80 10.19 -9.90
N LEU A 78 14.96 11.22 -9.74
CA LEU A 78 15.00 12.42 -10.58
C LEU A 78 16.27 13.25 -10.34
N LYS A 79 16.71 13.36 -9.08
CA LYS A 79 17.98 14.01 -8.70
C LYS A 79 19.18 13.29 -9.32
N GLU A 80 19.22 11.97 -9.22
CA GLU A 80 20.29 11.14 -9.82
C GLU A 80 20.32 11.25 -11.35
N LYS A 81 19.16 11.43 -11.99
CA LYS A 81 19.06 11.72 -13.43
C LYS A 81 19.43 13.15 -13.81
N GLY A 82 19.73 14.03 -12.86
CA GLY A 82 20.02 15.44 -13.15
C GLY A 82 18.80 16.22 -13.65
N VAL A 83 17.62 15.90 -13.14
CA VAL A 83 16.34 16.56 -13.51
C VAL A 83 15.98 17.60 -12.47
N THR A 84 15.55 18.78 -12.93
CA THR A 84 14.95 19.79 -12.06
C THR A 84 13.45 19.52 -11.89
N VAL A 85 12.94 19.53 -10.66
CA VAL A 85 11.52 19.25 -10.37
C VAL A 85 10.86 20.47 -9.74
N THR A 86 9.76 20.93 -10.33
CA THR A 86 8.98 22.07 -9.85
C THR A 86 7.56 21.65 -9.46
N PHE A 87 7.18 22.00 -8.23
CA PHE A 87 5.81 21.87 -7.73
C PHE A 87 5.10 23.22 -7.81
N ASP A 88 4.14 23.32 -8.71
CA ASP A 88 3.49 24.57 -9.07
C ASP A 88 2.65 25.19 -7.92
N LYS A 89 1.88 24.37 -7.20
CA LYS A 89 0.97 24.82 -6.12
C LYS A 89 1.71 25.56 -5.00
N ASN A 90 2.93 25.13 -4.69
CA ASN A 90 3.74 25.69 -3.62
C ASN A 90 4.94 26.50 -4.13
N LYS A 91 5.11 26.63 -5.45
CA LYS A 91 6.24 27.30 -6.11
C LYS A 91 7.60 26.80 -5.60
N MET A 92 7.71 25.48 -5.45
CA MET A 92 8.91 24.83 -4.95
C MET A 92 9.68 24.21 -6.10
N THR A 93 10.97 24.50 -6.21
CA THR A 93 11.85 23.95 -7.26
C THR A 93 13.06 23.26 -6.65
N PHE A 94 13.31 22.04 -7.11
CA PHE A 94 14.41 21.19 -6.71
C PHE A 94 15.32 20.98 -7.90
N SER A 95 16.51 21.57 -7.88
CA SER A 95 17.52 21.41 -8.93
C SER A 95 18.65 20.48 -8.44
N PRO A 96 19.21 19.63 -9.30
CA PRO A 96 20.32 18.73 -8.99
C PRO A 96 21.64 19.49 -8.75
N ASP A 97 21.87 20.60 -9.46
CA ASP A 97 23.15 21.32 -9.47
C ASP A 97 23.32 22.29 -8.29
N THR A 98 22.24 22.53 -7.56
CA THR A 98 22.29 23.38 -6.38
C THR A 98 22.36 22.48 -5.15
N SER A 99 23.52 22.41 -4.48
CA SER A 99 23.54 22.06 -3.07
C SER A 99 22.74 23.14 -2.35
N ASN A 100 21.44 22.92 -2.20
CA ASN A 100 20.54 23.85 -1.56
C ASN A 100 20.21 23.25 -0.19
N PRO A 101 20.86 23.71 0.89
CA PRO A 101 20.58 23.23 2.24
C PRO A 101 19.09 23.28 2.60
N MET A 102 18.33 24.19 2.00
CA MET A 102 16.87 24.26 2.16
C MET A 102 16.15 23.06 1.55
N ASN A 103 16.59 22.60 0.37
CA ASN A 103 16.04 21.40 -0.27
C ASN A 103 16.36 20.16 0.55
N ASP A 104 17.60 20.01 1.02
CA ASP A 104 18.01 18.88 1.84
C ASP A 104 17.29 18.86 3.21
N LEU A 105 17.14 20.02 3.86
CA LEU A 105 16.36 20.18 5.08
C LEU A 105 14.89 19.78 4.84
N MET A 106 14.31 20.22 3.74
CA MET A 106 12.92 19.92 3.41
C MET A 106 12.70 18.44 3.09
N PHE A 107 13.63 17.78 2.38
CA PHE A 107 13.60 16.33 2.22
C PHE A 107 13.69 15.61 3.56
N THR A 108 14.57 16.08 4.45
CA THR A 108 14.72 15.52 5.81
C THR A 108 13.44 15.69 6.62
N MET A 109 12.79 16.85 6.56
CA MET A 109 11.51 17.11 7.23
C MET A 109 10.38 16.25 6.66
N LEU A 110 10.29 16.11 5.33
CA LEU A 110 9.30 15.22 4.70
C LEU A 110 9.53 13.77 5.13
N ALA A 111 10.77 13.29 5.14
CA ALA A 111 11.12 11.96 5.60
C ALA A 111 10.72 11.73 7.06
N ALA A 112 11.04 12.67 7.95
CA ALA A 112 10.66 12.61 9.36
C ALA A 112 9.13 12.57 9.54
N PHE A 113 8.40 13.41 8.80
CA PHE A 113 6.94 13.43 8.85
C PHE A 113 6.32 12.12 8.36
N SER A 114 6.89 11.51 7.31
CA SER A 114 6.48 10.17 6.84
C SER A 114 6.57 9.11 7.93
N GLN A 115 7.68 9.12 8.65
CA GLN A 115 7.94 8.12 9.69
C GLN A 115 6.96 8.33 10.84
N PHE A 116 6.74 9.58 11.23
CA PHE A 116 5.76 9.96 12.24
C PHE A 116 4.34 9.50 11.89
N GLU A 117 3.84 9.77 10.67
CA GLU A 117 2.50 9.32 10.25
C GLU A 117 2.37 7.79 10.27
N ARG A 118 3.42 7.07 9.87
CA ARG A 118 3.44 5.60 9.91
C ARG A 118 3.37 5.06 11.33
N GLU A 119 4.11 5.67 12.26
CA GLU A 119 4.09 5.29 13.68
C GLU A 119 2.70 5.52 14.28
N LEU A 120 2.08 6.67 14.03
CA LEU A 120 0.70 6.96 14.47
C LEU A 120 -0.32 5.98 13.88
N MET A 121 -0.18 5.60 12.61
CA MET A 121 -1.07 4.61 12.00
C MET A 121 -0.97 3.25 12.70
N LEU A 122 0.26 2.79 12.99
CA LEU A 122 0.50 1.53 13.68
C LEU A 122 0.00 1.55 15.12
N GLU A 123 0.14 2.68 15.82
CA GLU A 123 -0.38 2.89 17.16
C GLU A 123 -1.91 2.71 17.18
N ARG A 124 -2.64 3.43 16.33
CA ARG A 124 -4.10 3.29 16.20
C ARG A 124 -4.54 1.87 15.85
N GLN A 125 -3.77 1.19 15.00
CA GLN A 125 -4.05 -0.21 14.68
C GLN A 125 -3.91 -1.11 15.91
N ARG A 126 -2.86 -0.93 16.72
CA ARG A 126 -2.65 -1.69 17.97
C ARG A 126 -3.78 -1.42 18.96
N GLU A 127 -4.19 -0.17 19.13
CA GLU A 127 -5.34 0.19 19.98
C GLU A 127 -6.64 -0.46 19.49
N GLY A 128 -6.90 -0.45 18.19
CA GLY A 128 -8.06 -1.10 17.59
C GLY A 128 -8.06 -2.62 17.81
N ILE A 129 -6.89 -3.26 17.68
CA ILE A 129 -6.73 -4.69 17.96
C ILE A 129 -6.94 -4.98 19.45
N ALA A 130 -6.39 -4.16 20.35
CA ALA A 130 -6.56 -4.32 21.80
C ALA A 130 -8.05 -4.24 22.19
N LYS A 131 -8.76 -3.20 21.73
CA LYS A 131 -10.21 -3.05 21.94
C LYS A 131 -11.01 -4.22 21.35
N ALA A 132 -10.66 -4.68 20.15
CA ALA A 132 -11.33 -5.83 19.54
C ALA A 132 -11.04 -7.17 20.26
N LYS A 133 -9.87 -7.31 20.88
CA LYS A 133 -9.54 -8.46 21.77
C LYS A 133 -10.35 -8.39 23.06
N GLU A 134 -10.43 -7.24 23.72
CA GLU A 134 -11.26 -7.02 24.91
C GLU A 134 -12.74 -7.32 24.64
N LEU A 135 -13.24 -6.89 23.48
CA LEU A 135 -14.61 -7.16 23.02
C LEU A 135 -14.83 -8.60 22.52
N GLY A 136 -13.81 -9.47 22.58
CA GLY A 136 -13.93 -10.88 22.17
C GLY A 136 -14.24 -11.10 20.69
N LYS A 137 -14.00 -10.12 19.81
CA LYS A 137 -14.32 -10.21 18.37
C LYS A 137 -13.47 -11.24 17.63
N TYR A 138 -12.28 -11.56 18.13
CA TYR A 138 -11.42 -12.58 17.53
C TYR A 138 -11.80 -13.98 18.03
N LYS A 139 -12.82 -14.59 17.43
CA LYS A 139 -13.24 -15.99 17.72
C LYS A 139 -12.47 -17.06 16.93
N GLY A 140 -11.30 -16.72 16.39
CA GLY A 140 -10.53 -17.60 15.51
C GLY A 140 -11.22 -17.89 14.18
N ARG A 141 -10.60 -18.74 13.35
CA ARG A 141 -11.23 -19.25 12.12
C ARG A 141 -12.44 -20.12 12.54
N PRO A 142 -13.65 -19.86 12.04
CA PRO A 142 -14.79 -20.73 12.33
C PRO A 142 -14.45 -22.17 11.97
N ALA A 143 -14.83 -23.10 12.85
CA ALA A 143 -14.60 -24.52 12.62
C ALA A 143 -15.28 -24.91 11.30
N THR A 144 -14.46 -25.25 10.31
CA THR A 144 -14.88 -25.57 8.93
C THR A 144 -15.21 -27.05 8.77
N VAL A 145 -15.17 -27.80 9.87
CA VAL A 145 -15.26 -29.25 9.91
C VAL A 145 -16.46 -29.63 10.77
N ASP A 146 -17.30 -30.51 10.22
CA ASP A 146 -18.42 -31.13 10.93
C ASP A 146 -17.91 -32.13 11.98
N LYS A 147 -17.62 -31.63 13.18
CA LYS A 147 -17.10 -32.43 14.29
C LYS A 147 -18.12 -33.45 14.79
N GLU A 148 -19.40 -33.10 14.79
CA GLU A 148 -20.48 -33.98 15.26
C GLU A 148 -20.64 -35.18 14.32
N GLY A 149 -20.64 -34.94 13.00
CA GLY A 149 -20.66 -36.01 12.00
C GLY A 149 -19.46 -36.94 12.11
N ILE A 150 -18.25 -36.39 12.32
CA ILE A 150 -17.03 -37.17 12.52
C ILE A 150 -17.14 -38.09 13.74
N VAL A 151 -17.63 -37.57 14.88
CA VAL A 151 -17.75 -38.37 16.11
C VAL A 151 -18.83 -39.43 15.96
N LYS A 152 -19.98 -39.10 15.37
CA LYS A 152 -21.06 -40.06 15.11
C LYS A 152 -20.57 -41.22 14.24
N ALA A 153 -19.88 -40.91 13.14
CA ALA A 153 -19.29 -41.91 12.26
C ALA A 153 -18.25 -42.81 12.98
N LYS A 154 -17.52 -42.25 13.97
CA LYS A 154 -16.60 -43.03 14.80
C LYS A 154 -17.34 -43.95 15.78
N LEU A 155 -18.41 -43.48 16.42
CA LEU A 155 -19.27 -44.24 17.33
C LEU A 155 -20.01 -45.38 16.60
N GLU A 156 -20.33 -45.20 15.32
CA GLU A 156 -20.85 -46.24 14.42
C GLU A 156 -19.80 -47.30 14.02
N GLY A 157 -18.57 -47.20 14.55
CA GLY A 157 -17.53 -48.22 14.39
C GLY A 157 -16.60 -48.04 13.17
N LYS A 158 -16.75 -46.97 12.38
CA LYS A 158 -15.85 -46.70 11.24
C LYS A 158 -14.41 -46.47 11.71
N SER A 159 -13.43 -46.88 10.90
CA SER A 159 -12.02 -46.64 11.18
C SER A 159 -11.65 -45.15 10.99
N PHE A 160 -10.62 -44.68 11.70
CA PHE A 160 -10.16 -43.28 11.58
C PHE A 160 -9.87 -42.86 10.13
N ARG A 161 -9.32 -43.77 9.31
CA ARG A 161 -9.03 -43.53 7.88
C ARG A 161 -10.30 -43.42 7.04
N ALA A 162 -11.32 -44.22 7.34
CA ALA A 162 -12.60 -44.16 6.63
C ALA A 162 -13.31 -42.83 6.91
N VAL A 163 -13.36 -42.41 8.17
CA VAL A 163 -13.95 -41.13 8.59
C VAL A 163 -13.18 -39.95 7.99
N ALA A 164 -11.83 -39.98 8.00
CA ALA A 164 -11.02 -38.94 7.38
C ALA A 164 -11.33 -38.77 5.87
N LYS A 165 -11.48 -39.89 5.14
CA LYS A 165 -11.83 -39.89 3.72
C LYS A 165 -13.25 -39.39 3.46
N GLU A 166 -14.21 -39.81 4.28
CA GLU A 166 -15.63 -39.45 4.16
C GLU A 166 -15.88 -37.95 4.37
N PHE A 167 -15.20 -37.35 5.36
CA PHE A 167 -15.34 -35.93 5.68
C PHE A 167 -14.32 -35.03 4.97
N GLY A 168 -13.44 -35.60 4.13
CA GLY A 168 -12.42 -34.84 3.39
C GLY A 168 -11.38 -34.15 4.29
N VAL A 169 -11.08 -34.73 5.45
CA VAL A 169 -10.18 -34.15 6.46
C VAL A 169 -8.96 -35.04 6.73
N SER A 170 -7.93 -34.48 7.38
CA SER A 170 -6.78 -35.26 7.83
C SER A 170 -7.15 -36.19 8.98
N LEU A 171 -6.40 -37.29 9.14
CA LEU A 171 -6.49 -38.17 10.33
C LEU A 171 -6.35 -37.40 11.64
N SER A 172 -5.44 -36.42 11.69
CA SER A 172 -5.22 -35.57 12.86
C SER A 172 -6.46 -34.72 13.21
N THR A 173 -7.26 -34.33 12.20
CA THR A 173 -8.51 -33.59 12.43
C THR A 173 -9.58 -34.48 13.04
N VAL A 174 -9.66 -35.76 12.61
CA VAL A 174 -10.57 -36.76 13.19
C VAL A 174 -10.23 -37.05 14.65
N GLN A 175 -8.94 -37.26 14.96
CA GLN A 175 -8.47 -37.48 16.33
C GLN A 175 -8.75 -36.28 17.22
N ARG A 176 -8.39 -35.07 16.77
CA ARG A 176 -8.66 -33.85 17.53
C ARG A 176 -10.16 -33.63 17.79
N ALA A 177 -11.03 -33.93 16.82
CA ALA A 177 -12.47 -33.81 17.01
C ALA A 177 -13.01 -34.78 18.09
N LEU A 178 -12.40 -35.96 18.21
CA LEU A 178 -12.75 -36.93 19.26
C LEU A 178 -12.20 -36.51 20.63
N ASP A 179 -10.96 -36.06 20.69
CA ASP A 179 -10.32 -35.61 21.94
C ASP A 179 -11.02 -34.37 22.52
N GLU A 180 -11.49 -33.46 21.67
CA GLU A 180 -12.25 -32.27 22.10
C GLU A 180 -13.65 -32.62 22.64
N MET A 181 -14.28 -33.69 22.12
CA MET A 181 -15.66 -34.06 22.48
C MET A 181 -15.74 -35.13 23.57
N PHE A 182 -14.71 -35.94 23.71
CA PHE A 182 -14.49 -36.90 24.80
C PHE A 182 -13.08 -36.70 25.37
N PRO A 183 -12.85 -35.64 26.18
CA PRO A 183 -11.57 -35.46 26.82
C PRO A 183 -11.30 -36.67 27.71
N LEU A 184 -10.24 -37.42 27.42
CA LEU A 184 -9.76 -38.46 28.32
C LEU A 184 -9.36 -37.76 29.63
N ALA A 185 -10.03 -38.11 30.72
CA ALA A 185 -9.62 -37.67 32.04
C ALA A 185 -8.22 -38.24 32.31
N HIS A 186 -7.21 -37.37 32.29
CA HIS A 186 -5.87 -37.66 32.77
C HIS A 186 -5.77 -37.36 34.26
#